data_AF-A0A350PW87-F1
#
_entry.id   AF-A0A350PW87-F1
#
_cell.length_a   1.000
_cell.length_b   1.000
_cell.length_c   1.000
_cell.angle_alpha   90.00
_cell.angle_beta   90.00
_cell.angle_gamma   90.00
#
_symmetry.space_group_name_H-M   'P 1'
#
loop_
_entity.id
_entity.type
_entity.pdbx_description
1 polymer ?
#
loop_
_entity_poly.entity_id
_entity_poly.type
_entity_poly.pdbx_seq_one_letter_code
_entity_poly.pdbx_strand_id
1 'polypeptide(L)'
;MRMVCPNPELLSAWLDGEVPSPWKEALAQHVQGCPGCAGRVASYRQLSAGLDRPDVACEEPVLARQRVFERLQKNIVMKQHRSHLLRRRLLVPLPFAAAAALVIGFLGVALLVSGQRNSQLRLAVRQATEARQVASNSIGMESIMEYLSQQDSGVSITISLPQGSGFEHSGEPFIVREADFQPAGGNQ
;
A
#
# COMPACT_ATOMS: atom_id res chain seq x y z
N MET A 1 50.50 27.11 11.35
CA MET A 1 49.29 27.96 11.29
C MET A 1 48.07 27.07 11.50
N ARG A 2 47.25 27.33 12.53
CA ARG A 2 45.93 26.67 12.68
C ARG A 2 45.01 27.26 11.62
N MET A 3 45.03 26.69 10.43
CA MET A 3 44.06 27.02 9.39
C MET A 3 42.75 26.35 9.80
N VAL A 4 41.71 27.15 10.06
CA VAL A 4 40.38 26.64 10.40
C VAL A 4 39.96 25.67 9.30
N CYS A 5 39.63 24.44 9.66
CA CYS A 5 39.21 23.43 8.70
C CYS A 5 37.83 23.82 8.14
N PRO A 6 37.60 23.66 6.83
CA PRO A 6 36.31 23.95 6.22
C PRO A 6 35.21 23.01 6.73
N ASN A 7 33.97 23.48 6.66
CA ASN A 7 32.79 22.68 6.97
C ASN A 7 32.77 21.41 6.09
N PRO A 8 32.42 20.22 6.64
CA PRO A 8 32.05 19.03 5.87
C PRO A 8 31.34 19.25 4.54
N GLU A 9 30.29 20.07 4.54
CA GLU A 9 29.43 20.26 3.37
C GLU A 9 30.18 20.95 2.22
N LEU A 10 31.07 21.87 2.57
CA LEU A 10 31.91 22.55 1.58
C LEU A 10 32.95 21.58 0.98
N LEU A 11 33.45 20.64 1.79
CA LEU A 11 34.39 19.62 1.35
C LEU A 11 33.74 18.59 0.42
N SER A 12 32.48 18.21 0.66
CA SER A 12 31.71 17.35 -0.24
C SER A 12 31.35 18.07 -1.53
N ALA A 13 30.82 19.29 -1.47
CA ALA A 13 30.49 20.10 -2.66
C ALA A 13 31.72 20.34 -3.54
N TRP A 14 32.91 20.52 -2.93
CA TRP A 14 34.16 20.63 -3.67
C TRP A 14 34.55 19.32 -4.37
N LEU A 15 34.34 18.18 -3.71
CA LEU A 15 34.60 16.86 -4.29
C LEU A 15 33.68 16.57 -5.49
N ASP A 16 32.42 17.01 -5.41
CA ASP A 16 31.42 16.86 -6.48
C ASP A 16 31.58 17.89 -7.62
N GLY A 17 32.51 18.84 -7.48
CA GLY A 17 32.80 19.86 -8.50
C GLY A 17 31.84 21.04 -8.52
N GLU A 18 31.00 21.20 -7.49
CA GLU A 18 30.02 22.29 -7.39
C GLU A 18 30.61 23.61 -6.88
N VAL A 19 31.85 23.59 -6.38
CA VAL A 19 32.53 24.80 -5.87
C VAL A 19 33.23 25.56 -7.01
N PRO A 20 32.85 26.83 -7.27
CA PRO A 20 33.46 27.64 -8.31
C PRO A 20 34.84 28.19 -7.90
N SER A 21 35.65 28.59 -8.89
CA SER A 21 36.86 29.38 -8.66
C SER A 21 36.51 30.76 -8.07
N PRO A 22 37.34 31.34 -7.18
CA PRO A 22 38.68 30.93 -6.77
C PRO A 22 38.73 29.95 -5.57
N TRP A 23 37.56 29.55 -5.06
CA TRP A 23 37.47 28.75 -3.83
C TRP A 23 37.92 27.31 -4.04
N LYS A 24 37.74 26.81 -5.26
CA LYS A 24 38.22 25.49 -5.67
C LYS A 24 39.73 25.32 -5.47
N GLU A 25 40.50 26.32 -5.86
CA GLU A 25 41.97 26.33 -5.75
C GLU A 25 42.42 26.45 -4.29
N ALA A 26 41.76 27.31 -3.51
CA ALA A 26 42.03 27.46 -2.08
C ALA A 26 41.74 26.17 -1.30
N LEU A 27 40.63 25.48 -1.59
CA LEU A 27 40.32 24.19 -0.98
C LEU A 27 41.29 23.09 -1.42
N ALA A 28 41.71 23.07 -2.69
CA ALA A 28 42.72 22.12 -3.15
C ALA A 28 44.05 22.28 -2.40
N GLN A 29 44.51 23.51 -2.21
CA GLN A 29 45.70 23.81 -1.41
C GLN A 29 45.52 23.42 0.06
N HIS A 30 44.34 23.70 0.65
CA HIS A 30 44.05 23.32 2.04
C HIS A 30 44.06 21.81 2.24
N VAL A 31 43.44 21.04 1.33
CA VAL A 31 43.42 19.56 1.40
C VAL A 31 44.83 18.98 1.29
N GLN A 32 45.71 19.57 0.49
CA GLN A 32 47.12 19.17 0.41
C GLN A 32 47.89 19.48 1.71
N GLY A 33 47.57 20.59 2.38
CA GLY A 33 48.26 21.04 3.60
C GLY A 33 47.67 20.50 4.92
N CYS A 34 46.49 19.90 4.92
CA CYS A 34 45.79 19.46 6.13
C CYS A 34 45.49 17.94 6.11
N PRO A 35 46.17 17.13 6.95
CA PRO A 35 45.98 15.68 6.96
C PRO A 35 44.57 15.26 7.39
N GLY A 36 43.91 16.03 8.25
CA GLY A 36 42.53 15.77 8.67
C GLY A 36 41.53 15.91 7.51
N CYS A 37 41.66 16.96 6.71
CA CYS A 37 40.82 17.15 5.52
C CYS A 37 41.17 16.15 4.41
N ALA A 38 42.44 15.83 4.22
CA ALA A 38 42.87 14.78 3.28
C ALA A 38 42.27 13.41 3.62
N GLY A 39 42.28 13.01 4.89
CA GLY A 39 41.66 11.77 5.35
C GLY A 39 40.15 11.73 5.09
N ARG A 40 39.44 12.83 5.35
CA ARG A 40 38.01 12.94 5.07
C ARG A 40 37.67 12.85 3.60
N VAL A 41 38.44 13.52 2.74
CA VAL A 41 38.28 13.40 1.27
C VAL A 41 38.51 11.96 0.82
N ALA A 42 39.51 11.27 1.38
CA ALA A 42 39.75 9.86 1.08
C ALA A 42 38.55 8.98 1.48
N SER A 43 37.95 9.20 2.65
CA SER A 43 36.73 8.50 3.07
C SER A 43 35.55 8.75 2.14
N TYR A 44 35.32 10.00 1.71
CA TYR A 44 34.26 10.32 0.75
C TYR A 44 34.49 9.65 -0.61
N ARG A 45 35.73 9.60 -1.09
CA ARG A 45 36.07 8.88 -2.33
C ARG A 45 35.85 7.38 -2.22
N GLN A 46 36.18 6.77 -1.08
CA GLN A 46 35.91 5.35 -0.84
C GLN A 46 34.41 5.05 -0.82
N LEU A 47 33.62 5.90 -0.17
CA LEU A 47 32.16 5.78 -0.16
C LEU A 47 31.59 5.91 -1.58
N SER A 48 31.99 6.96 -2.32
CA SER A 48 31.57 7.17 -3.71
C SER A 48 31.93 5.99 -4.60
N ALA A 49 33.15 5.45 -4.50
CA ALA A 49 33.55 4.26 -5.25
C ALA A 49 32.79 3.00 -4.83
N GLY A 50 32.35 2.90 -3.57
CA GLY A 50 31.47 1.83 -3.10
C GLY A 50 30.05 1.93 -3.67
N LEU A 51 29.53 3.15 -3.82
CA LEU A 51 28.21 3.44 -4.41
C LEU A 51 28.20 3.31 -5.94
N ASP A 52 29.34 3.58 -6.59
CA ASP A 52 29.51 3.46 -8.04
C ASP A 52 29.72 1.99 -8.48
N ARG A 53 29.81 1.05 -7.53
CA ARG A 53 29.75 -0.37 -7.87
C ARG A 53 28.34 -0.67 -8.38
N PRO A 54 28.20 -1.16 -9.62
CA PRO A 54 26.91 -1.57 -10.14
C PRO A 54 26.47 -2.83 -9.41
N ASP A 55 25.85 -2.65 -8.24
CA ASP A 55 25.16 -3.74 -7.56
C ASP A 55 23.86 -3.99 -8.31
N VAL A 56 23.71 -5.23 -8.79
CA VAL A 56 22.51 -5.80 -9.41
C VAL A 56 22.17 -5.25 -10.80
N ALA A 57 22.39 -6.12 -11.80
CA ALA A 57 21.69 -6.16 -13.09
C ALA A 57 21.15 -4.81 -13.57
N CYS A 58 22.05 -3.85 -13.79
CA CYS A 58 21.70 -2.66 -14.56
C CYS A 58 21.24 -3.18 -15.91
N GLU A 59 19.93 -3.05 -16.18
CA GLU A 59 19.36 -3.35 -17.48
C GLU A 59 20.26 -2.72 -18.54
N GLU A 60 20.62 -3.48 -19.56
CA GLU A 60 21.50 -3.03 -20.65
C GLU A 60 21.17 -1.57 -20.98
N PRO A 61 22.13 -0.63 -20.87
CA PRO A 61 21.87 0.81 -20.94
C PRO A 61 21.16 1.20 -22.24
N VAL A 62 21.27 0.36 -23.27
CA VAL A 62 20.53 0.43 -24.52
C VAL A 62 19.01 0.31 -24.33
N LEU A 63 18.52 -0.65 -23.56
CA LEU A 63 17.08 -0.87 -23.31
C LEU A 63 16.48 0.24 -22.45
N ALA A 64 17.22 0.72 -21.45
CA ALA A 64 16.81 1.87 -20.64
C ALA A 64 16.71 3.14 -21.50
N ARG A 65 17.71 3.38 -22.36
CA ARG A 65 17.72 4.51 -23.30
C ARG A 65 16.55 4.43 -24.26
N GLN A 66 16.29 3.28 -24.88
CA GLN A 66 15.17 3.10 -25.80
C GLN A 66 13.82 3.43 -25.14
N ARG A 67 13.55 2.93 -23.93
CA ARG A 67 12.32 3.23 -23.19
C ARG A 67 12.14 4.72 -22.90
N VAL A 68 13.22 5.42 -22.54
CA VAL A 68 13.18 6.88 -22.32
C VAL A 68 12.88 7.62 -23.62
N PHE A 69 13.55 7.26 -24.71
CA PHE A 69 13.32 7.87 -26.03
C PHE A 69 11.88 7.65 -26.52
N GLU A 70 11.34 6.44 -26.38
CA GLU A 70 9.95 6.15 -26.74
C GLU A 70 8.96 7.00 -25.93
N ARG A 71 9.18 7.12 -24.62
CA ARG A 71 8.31 7.92 -23.75
C ARG A 71 8.36 9.40 -24.12
N LEU A 72 9.55 9.91 -24.46
CA LEU A 72 9.72 11.29 -24.90
C LEU A 72 9.02 11.55 -26.24
N GLN A 73 9.20 10.66 -27.23
CA GLN A 73 8.55 10.76 -28.54
C GLN A 73 7.02 10.76 -28.43
N LYS A 74 6.45 9.81 -27.67
CA LYS A 74 4.99 9.74 -27.44
C LYS A 74 4.44 11.04 -26.86
N ASN A 75 5.13 11.63 -25.89
CA ASN A 75 4.73 12.88 -25.26
C ASN A 75 4.79 14.10 -26.20
N ILE A 76 5.83 14.18 -27.04
CA ILE A 76 5.98 15.27 -28.01
C ILE A 76 4.88 15.21 -29.07
N VAL A 77 4.65 14.03 -29.66
CA VAL A 77 3.63 13.82 -30.70
C VAL A 77 2.22 14.15 -30.17
N MET A 78 1.89 13.72 -28.95
CA MET A 78 0.59 14.01 -28.34
C MET A 78 0.37 15.51 -28.08
N LYS A 79 1.40 16.23 -27.61
CA LYS A 79 1.31 17.69 -27.41
C LYS A 79 1.16 18.44 -28.74
N GLN A 80 1.89 18.01 -29.77
CA GLN A 80 1.82 18.62 -31.10
C GLN A 80 0.43 18.46 -31.73
N HIS A 81 -0.17 17.27 -31.66
CA HIS A 81 -1.52 17.04 -32.20
C HIS A 81 -2.61 17.87 -31.49
N ARG A 82 -2.56 17.98 -30.16
CA ARG A 82 -3.52 18.81 -29.39
C ARG A 82 -3.39 20.29 -29.75
N SER A 83 -2.18 20.80 -29.89
CA SER A 83 -1.97 22.20 -30.27
C SER A 83 -2.43 22.50 -31.70
N HIS A 84 -2.25 21.57 -32.65
CA HIS A 84 -2.70 21.77 -34.03
C HIS A 84 -4.23 21.74 -34.16
N LEU A 85 -4.91 20.90 -33.37
CA LEU A 85 -6.38 20.86 -33.32
C LEU A 85 -6.97 22.11 -32.65
N LEU A 86 -6.32 22.64 -31.62
CA LEU A 86 -6.77 23.85 -30.93
C LEU A 86 -6.43 25.14 -31.71
N ARG A 87 -5.38 25.11 -32.55
CA ARG A 87 -4.93 26.26 -33.35
C ARG A 87 -5.53 26.31 -34.76
N ARG A 88 -6.18 25.24 -35.23
CA ARG A 88 -7.13 25.32 -36.34
C ARG A 88 -8.34 26.13 -35.89
N ARG A 89 -8.30 27.45 -36.12
CA ARG A 89 -9.51 28.29 -36.11
C ARG A 89 -10.42 27.79 -37.22
N LEU A 90 -11.28 26.83 -36.91
CA LEU A 90 -12.32 26.41 -37.83
C LEU A 90 -13.30 27.59 -37.96
N LEU A 91 -13.21 28.30 -39.09
CA LEU A 91 -14.26 29.21 -39.55
C LEU A 91 -15.45 28.34 -39.95
N VAL A 92 -16.20 27.88 -38.95
CA VAL A 92 -17.43 27.14 -39.17
C VAL A 92 -18.48 28.19 -39.53
N PRO A 93 -19.11 28.11 -40.72
CA PRO A 93 -20.21 29.00 -41.05
C PRO A 93 -21.31 28.84 -39.99
N LEU A 94 -21.85 29.96 -39.53
CA LEU A 94 -22.86 30.07 -38.47
C LEU A 94 -23.96 28.99 -38.47
N PRO A 95 -24.55 28.55 -39.61
CA PRO A 95 -25.56 27.49 -39.61
C PRO A 95 -25.04 26.12 -39.12
N PHE A 96 -23.79 25.77 -39.41
CA PHE A 96 -23.21 24.50 -38.96
C PHE A 96 -22.90 24.51 -37.47
N ALA A 97 -22.49 25.67 -36.92
CA ALA A 97 -22.26 25.82 -35.49
C ALA A 97 -23.57 25.68 -34.69
N ALA A 98 -24.67 26.27 -35.18
CA ALA A 98 -25.99 26.15 -34.55
C ALA A 98 -26.51 24.70 -34.55
N ALA A 99 -26.40 23.99 -35.68
CA ALA A 99 -26.79 22.58 -35.77
C ALA A 99 -25.98 21.68 -34.82
N ALA A 100 -24.65 21.87 -34.76
CA ALA A 100 -23.79 21.12 -33.85
C ALA A 100 -24.10 21.43 -32.37
N ALA A 101 -24.39 22.68 -32.03
CA ALA A 101 -24.78 23.06 -30.67
C ALA A 101 -26.09 22.40 -30.23
N LEU A 102 -27.08 22.29 -31.12
CA LEU A 102 -28.32 21.57 -30.85
C LEU A 102 -28.09 20.07 -30.63
N VAL A 103 -27.26 19.43 -31.46
CA VAL A 103 -26.91 18.00 -31.30
C VAL A 103 -26.16 17.76 -29.99
N ILE A 104 -25.17 18.59 -29.67
CA ILE A 104 -24.41 18.48 -28.42
C ILE A 104 -25.30 18.75 -27.21
N GLY A 105 -26.18 19.75 -27.30
CA GLY A 105 -27.17 20.04 -26.25
C GLY A 105 -28.13 18.87 -26.02
N PHE A 106 -28.67 18.30 -27.09
CA PHE A 106 -29.55 17.14 -27.01
C PHE A 106 -28.83 15.91 -26.45
N LEU A 107 -27.59 15.66 -26.89
CA LEU A 107 -26.76 14.56 -26.38
C LEU A 107 -26.39 14.77 -24.90
N GLY A 108 -26.08 16.00 -24.49
CA GLY A 108 -25.81 16.35 -23.10
C GLY A 108 -27.03 16.13 -22.20
N VAL A 109 -28.21 16.56 -22.64
CA VAL A 109 -29.48 16.30 -21.94
C VAL A 109 -29.77 14.80 -21.87
N ALA A 110 -29.60 14.06 -22.98
CA ALA A 110 -29.78 12.61 -23.00
C ALA A 110 -28.82 11.89 -22.04
N LEU A 111 -27.56 12.33 -21.97
CA LEU A 111 -26.56 11.79 -21.04
C LEU A 111 -26.91 12.10 -19.59
N LEU A 112 -27.40 13.31 -19.28
CA LEU A 112 -27.87 13.66 -17.93
C LEU A 112 -29.07 12.79 -17.50
N VAL A 113 -30.08 12.64 -18.38
CA VAL A 113 -31.27 11.81 -18.11
C VAL A 113 -30.89 10.33 -17.95
N SER A 114 -30.00 9.82 -18.80
CA SER A 114 -29.50 8.44 -18.70
C SER A 114 -28.65 8.20 -17.44
N GLY A 115 -27.85 9.19 -17.03
CA GLY A 115 -27.06 9.15 -15.81
C GLY A 115 -27.92 9.10 -14.55
N GLN A 116 -29.03 9.83 -14.51
CA GLN A 116 -30.00 9.76 -13.42
C GLN A 116 -30.71 8.40 -13.32
N ARG A 117 -30.99 7.74 -14.44
CA ARG A 117 -31.52 6.36 -14.42
C ARG A 117 -30.51 5.36 -13.88
N ASN A 118 -29.23 5.56 -14.18
CA ASN A 118 -28.16 4.69 -13.73
C ASN A 118 -27.86 4.84 -12.23
N SER A 119 -28.03 6.04 -11.66
CA SER A 119 -27.87 6.26 -10.21
C SER A 119 -28.96 5.56 -9.40
N GLN A 120 -30.21 5.54 -9.88
CA GLN A 120 -31.30 4.80 -9.22
C GLN A 120 -31.05 3.29 -9.21
N LEU A 121 -30.56 2.72 -10.32
CA LEU A 121 -30.17 1.30 -10.39
C LEU A 121 -29.00 0.99 -9.44
N ARG A 122 -28.00 1.88 -9.35
CA ARG A 122 -26.88 1.70 -8.40
C ARG A 122 -27.33 1.78 -6.94
N LEU A 123 -28.27 2.65 -6.61
CA LEU A 123 -28.86 2.73 -5.27
C LEU A 123 -29.67 1.48 -4.93
N ALA A 124 -30.48 0.98 -5.86
CA ALA A 124 -31.24 -0.27 -5.68
C ALA A 124 -30.32 -1.50 -5.49
N VAL A 125 -29.23 -1.58 -6.27
CA VAL A 125 -28.23 -2.66 -6.12
C VAL A 125 -27.51 -2.56 -4.78
N ARG A 126 -27.14 -1.35 -4.32
CA ARG A 126 -26.51 -1.16 -3.00
C ARG A 126 -27.43 -1.59 -1.86
N GLN A 127 -28.71 -1.20 -1.90
CA GLN A 127 -29.70 -1.62 -0.92
C GLN A 127 -29.90 -3.14 -0.90
N ALA A 128 -29.92 -3.79 -2.07
CA ALA A 128 -29.99 -5.24 -2.16
C ALA A 128 -28.74 -5.93 -1.59
N THR A 129 -27.54 -5.36 -1.79
CA THR A 129 -26.30 -5.89 -1.19
C THR A 129 -26.22 -5.66 0.31
N GLU A 130 -26.70 -4.54 0.83
CA GLU A 130 -26.75 -4.26 2.27
C GLU A 130 -27.74 -5.19 2.99
N ALA A 131 -28.93 -5.42 2.42
CA ALA A 131 -29.88 -6.41 2.93
C ALA A 131 -29.30 -7.84 2.96
N ARG A 132 -28.46 -8.20 1.97
CA ARG A 132 -27.75 -9.48 1.92
C ARG A 132 -26.66 -9.59 3.00
N GLN A 133 -25.96 -8.49 3.32
CA GLN A 133 -24.90 -8.47 4.34
C GLN A 133 -25.43 -8.47 5.78
N VAL A 134 -26.58 -7.85 6.04
CA VAL A 134 -27.23 -7.91 7.37
C VAL A 134 -27.64 -9.35 7.69
N ALA A 135 -28.18 -10.08 6.72
CA ALA A 135 -28.54 -11.50 6.89
C ALA A 135 -27.33 -12.43 7.08
N SER A 136 -26.15 -12.08 6.58
CA SER A 136 -24.92 -12.87 6.83
C SER A 136 -24.23 -12.52 8.14
N ASN A 137 -24.38 -11.28 8.63
CA ASN A 137 -23.78 -10.83 9.89
C ASN A 137 -24.66 -11.11 11.12
N SER A 138 -25.97 -11.34 10.95
CA SER A 138 -26.91 -11.72 12.02
C SER A 138 -27.01 -13.24 12.27
N ILE A 139 -26.17 -14.02 11.60
CA ILE A 139 -25.81 -15.39 12.03
C ILE A 139 -24.49 -15.25 12.81
N GLY A 140 -24.43 -14.23 13.65
CA GLY A 140 -23.37 -13.97 14.61
C GLY A 140 -23.74 -14.62 15.93
N MET A 141 -22.75 -14.72 16.82
CA MET A 141 -22.81 -15.36 18.15
C MET A 141 -24.07 -15.04 18.98
N GLU A 142 -24.79 -13.95 18.73
CA GLU A 142 -26.05 -13.62 19.38
C GLU A 142 -27.15 -14.67 19.15
N SER A 143 -27.29 -15.25 17.95
CA SER A 143 -28.32 -16.27 17.69
C SER A 143 -27.99 -17.60 18.37
N ILE A 144 -26.69 -17.87 18.56
CA ILE A 144 -26.18 -19.04 19.28
C ILE A 144 -26.37 -18.83 20.79
N MET A 145 -26.13 -17.62 21.30
CA MET A 145 -26.34 -17.25 22.70
C MET A 145 -27.82 -17.30 23.08
N GLU A 146 -28.72 -16.84 22.21
CA GLU A 146 -30.19 -16.96 22.37
C GLU A 146 -30.64 -18.44 22.39
N TYR A 147 -30.06 -19.27 21.52
CA TYR A 147 -30.34 -20.71 21.51
C TYR A 147 -29.86 -21.42 22.79
N LEU A 148 -28.69 -21.03 23.31
CA LEU A 148 -28.13 -21.57 24.55
C LEU A 148 -28.91 -21.09 25.78
N SER A 149 -29.32 -19.82 25.84
CA SER A 149 -30.13 -19.30 26.95
C SER A 149 -31.54 -19.91 26.99
N GLN A 150 -32.10 -20.24 25.81
CA GLN A 150 -33.35 -20.99 25.71
C GLN A 150 -33.21 -22.42 26.27
N GLN A 151 -32.02 -23.02 26.20
CA GLN A 151 -31.74 -24.33 26.81
C GLN A 151 -31.42 -24.27 28.31
N ASP A 152 -30.89 -23.14 28.80
CA ASP A 152 -30.47 -22.97 30.21
C ASP A 152 -31.65 -22.83 31.20
N SER A 153 -32.88 -22.92 30.71
CA SER A 153 -34.08 -23.07 31.55
C SER A 153 -34.29 -24.54 31.97
N GLY A 154 -33.42 -25.01 32.87
CA GLY A 154 -33.70 -26.10 33.83
C GLY A 154 -34.29 -27.39 33.26
N VAL A 155 -33.56 -28.12 32.41
CA VAL A 155 -33.93 -29.50 32.06
C VAL A 155 -33.42 -30.46 33.15
N SER A 156 -34.24 -30.72 34.18
CA SER A 156 -33.98 -31.82 35.12
C SER A 156 -34.32 -33.14 34.44
N ILE A 157 -33.32 -33.81 33.86
CA ILE A 157 -33.49 -35.14 33.31
C ILE A 157 -33.58 -36.13 34.49
N THR A 158 -34.78 -36.35 34.98
CA THR A 158 -35.04 -37.38 36.00
C THR A 158 -35.10 -38.75 35.32
N ILE A 159 -33.96 -39.43 35.26
CA ILE A 159 -33.89 -40.79 34.75
C ILE A 159 -34.46 -41.73 35.83
N SER A 160 -35.67 -42.24 35.60
CA SER A 160 -36.30 -43.23 36.49
C SER A 160 -35.83 -44.61 36.07
N LEU A 161 -35.04 -45.28 36.92
CA LEU A 161 -34.56 -46.64 36.63
C LEU A 161 -35.70 -47.68 36.80
N PRO A 162 -35.79 -48.68 35.91
CA PRO A 162 -36.75 -49.77 36.05
C PRO A 162 -36.36 -50.69 37.23
N GLN A 163 -37.36 -51.17 37.97
CA GLN A 163 -37.15 -52.05 39.11
C GLN A 163 -36.67 -53.43 38.62
N GLY A 164 -35.46 -53.82 39.01
CA GLY A 164 -34.89 -55.14 38.70
C GLY A 164 -33.43 -55.12 38.22
N SER A 165 -32.86 -53.96 37.93
CA SER A 165 -31.42 -53.86 37.65
C SER A 165 -30.64 -53.82 38.97
N GLY A 166 -30.13 -54.97 39.40
CA GLY A 166 -29.14 -55.04 40.46
C GLY A 166 -27.87 -54.34 39.98
N PHE A 167 -27.55 -53.19 40.57
CA PHE A 167 -26.24 -52.57 40.40
C PHE A 167 -25.34 -53.11 41.50
N GLU A 168 -24.35 -53.93 41.15
CA GLU A 168 -23.18 -54.07 42.00
C GLU A 168 -22.36 -52.78 41.88
N HIS A 169 -22.32 -52.02 42.97
CA HIS A 169 -21.47 -50.85 43.08
C HIS A 169 -20.03 -51.33 43.26
N SER A 170 -19.25 -51.32 42.17
CA SER A 170 -17.82 -51.61 42.24
C SER A 170 -17.04 -50.30 42.40
N GLY A 171 -16.57 -50.06 43.63
CA GLY A 171 -15.69 -48.95 43.99
C GLY A 171 -16.43 -47.67 44.39
N GLU A 172 -15.84 -46.96 45.35
CA GLU A 172 -16.27 -45.62 45.73
C GLU A 172 -15.55 -44.61 44.82
N PRO A 173 -16.27 -43.84 43.97
CA PRO A 173 -15.64 -42.85 43.13
C PRO A 173 -15.15 -41.68 44.01
N PHE A 174 -13.83 -41.54 44.14
CA PHE A 174 -13.23 -40.40 44.81
C PHE A 174 -12.69 -39.42 43.76
N ILE A 175 -13.04 -38.14 43.92
CA ILE A 175 -12.62 -37.09 43.01
C ILE A 175 -11.31 -36.51 43.54
N VAL A 176 -10.24 -36.66 42.76
CA VAL A 176 -8.93 -36.07 43.07
C VAL A 176 -8.77 -34.77 42.30
N ARG A 177 -8.31 -33.72 42.98
CA ARG A 177 -7.89 -32.49 42.31
C ARG A 177 -6.50 -32.68 41.72
N GLU A 178 -6.26 -32.12 40.53
CA GLU A 178 -5.00 -32.19 39.79
C GLU A 178 -3.76 -31.92 40.66
N ALA A 179 -3.85 -30.96 41.60
CA ALA A 179 -2.76 -30.59 42.50
C ALA A 179 -2.34 -31.70 43.48
N ASP A 180 -3.26 -32.62 43.78
CA ASP A 180 -3.07 -33.73 44.72
C ASP A 180 -2.73 -35.05 43.99
N PHE A 181 -2.67 -35.05 42.65
CA PHE A 181 -2.33 -36.21 41.84
C PHE A 181 -0.81 -36.32 41.66
N GLN A 182 -0.18 -37.26 42.37
CA GLN A 182 1.23 -37.58 42.18
C GLN A 182 1.37 -38.80 41.25
N PRO A 183 1.92 -38.65 40.03
CA PRO A 183 2.13 -39.78 39.14
C PRO A 183 3.19 -40.71 39.76
N ALA A 184 2.83 -41.96 39.97
CA ALA A 184 3.74 -42.95 40.51
C ALA A 184 4.88 -43.22 39.51
N GLY A 185 6.09 -42.78 39.87
CA GLY A 185 7.36 -43.41 39.53
C GLY A 185 7.72 -43.52 38.05
N GLY A 186 8.41 -42.50 37.53
CA GLY A 186 9.40 -42.73 36.48
C GLY A 186 10.61 -43.46 37.07
N ASN A 187 10.87 -44.66 36.59
CA ASN A 187 12.20 -45.28 36.63
C ASN A 187 12.40 -46.06 35.32
N GLN A 188 13.68 -46.08 34.94
CA GLN A 188 14.32 -46.67 33.78
C GLN A 188 13.85 -48.09 33.44
#